data_AF-A0A9W3CFC5-F1
#
_entry.id   AF-A0A9W3CFC5-F1
#
_cell.length_a   1.000
_cell.length_b   1.000
_cell.length_c   1.000
_cell.angle_alpha   90.00
_cell.angle_beta   90.00
_cell.angle_gamma   90.00
#
_symmetry.space_group_name_H-M   'P 1'
#
loop_
_entity.id
_entity.type
_entity.pdbx_description
1 polymer ?
#
loop_
_entity_poly.entity_id
_entity_poly.type
_entity_poly.pdbx_seq_one_letter_code
_entity_poly.pdbx_strand_id
1 'polypeptide(L)'
;MLEIALEHKNMFSLVKQRESSASCTSDLEWERLETVVGFLKVFVEVTKTFTKRSGSSCLTANIYFPKICDVHLWLIEWTRSPDGFVSSLAVTMRKRFEEFWNRNHCVPAIATILDPRFKMKLVEYYYPLLYDSAASEFIEDIYEYVKVLYNEHSYINETTTSSPGQDSKSDLEKYLKEPLFPHNSDFDILNWWKVHTPKYPILSMMARNVLAVPMSNVSSEEDAFESSRKRRISETWCSLRPSTVQALMCAQDWIRSELESS
;
A
#
# COMPACT_ATOMS: atom_id res chain seq x y z
N MET A 1 -18.44 13.05 -7.10
CA MET A 1 -19.18 14.28 -6.70
C MET A 1 -18.50 15.53 -7.22
N LEU A 2 -17.23 15.81 -6.88
CA LEU A 2 -16.52 17.00 -7.39
C LEU A 2 -16.28 16.96 -8.92
N GLU A 3 -15.97 15.79 -9.48
CA GLU A 3 -15.91 15.60 -10.95
C GLU A 3 -17.25 15.91 -11.63
N ILE A 4 -18.35 15.43 -11.05
CA ILE A 4 -19.71 15.70 -11.55
C ILE A 4 -20.01 17.20 -11.48
N ALA A 5 -19.57 17.89 -10.43
CA ALA A 5 -19.73 19.34 -10.33
C ALA A 5 -18.97 20.08 -11.43
N LEU A 6 -17.77 19.62 -11.80
CA LEU A 6 -16.99 20.17 -12.92
C LEU A 6 -17.65 19.92 -14.28
N GLU A 7 -18.21 18.73 -14.52
CA GLU A 7 -18.94 18.40 -15.75
C GLU A 7 -20.12 19.35 -15.99
N HIS A 8 -20.72 19.86 -14.91
CA HIS A 8 -21.88 20.75 -14.96
C HIS A 8 -21.53 22.24 -14.79
N LYS A 9 -20.24 22.63 -14.83
CA LYS A 9 -19.77 24.02 -14.69
C LYS A 9 -20.54 25.00 -15.59
N ASN A 10 -20.80 24.61 -16.83
CA ASN A 10 -21.56 25.42 -17.81
C ASN A 10 -23.05 25.55 -17.47
N MET A 11 -23.63 24.61 -16.73
CA MET A 11 -25.03 24.72 -16.27
C MET A 11 -25.15 25.71 -15.12
N PHE A 12 -24.15 25.80 -14.24
CA PHE A 12 -24.13 26.78 -13.15
C PHE A 12 -24.02 28.22 -13.66
N SER A 13 -23.31 28.46 -14.78
CA SER A 13 -23.25 29.78 -15.41
C SER A 13 -24.56 30.18 -16.12
N LEU A 14 -25.38 29.22 -16.54
CA LEU A 14 -26.72 29.47 -17.09
C LEU A 14 -27.75 29.80 -16.00
N VAL A 15 -27.69 29.11 -14.85
CA VAL A 15 -28.55 29.40 -13.68
C VAL A 15 -28.29 30.83 -13.16
N LYS A 16 -27.03 31.30 -13.22
CA LYS A 16 -26.63 32.68 -12.91
C LYS A 16 -27.34 33.74 -13.74
N GLN A 17 -27.67 33.47 -15.00
CA GLN A 17 -28.41 34.43 -15.85
C GLN A 17 -29.89 34.53 -15.45
N ARG A 18 -30.40 33.54 -14.71
CA ARG A 18 -31.83 33.39 -14.40
C ARG A 18 -32.18 33.77 -12.97
N GLU A 19 -31.25 33.64 -12.01
CA GLU A 19 -31.47 33.98 -10.61
C GLU A 19 -30.36 34.90 -10.08
N SER A 20 -30.73 36.15 -9.75
CA SER A 20 -29.83 37.17 -9.20
C SER A 20 -29.39 36.91 -7.75
N SER A 21 -30.00 35.94 -7.06
CA SER A 21 -29.71 35.56 -5.67
C SER A 21 -28.80 34.34 -5.51
N ALA A 22 -28.40 33.68 -6.60
CA ALA A 22 -27.52 32.52 -6.52
C ALA A 22 -26.08 32.96 -6.20
N SER A 23 -25.54 32.49 -5.06
CA SER A 23 -24.12 32.59 -4.71
C SER A 23 -23.29 31.90 -5.80
N CYS A 24 -22.60 32.69 -6.62
CA CYS A 24 -21.89 32.20 -7.80
C CYS A 24 -20.45 31.87 -7.44
N THR A 25 -20.01 30.66 -7.79
CA THR A 25 -18.59 30.32 -7.84
C THR A 25 -17.92 31.10 -8.97
N SER A 26 -16.84 31.80 -8.64
CA SER A 26 -15.97 32.55 -9.55
C SER A 26 -15.12 31.64 -10.43
N ASP A 27 -14.57 32.17 -11.52
CA ASP A 27 -13.67 31.41 -12.40
C ASP A 27 -12.45 30.87 -11.63
N LEU A 28 -11.93 31.67 -10.69
CA LEU A 28 -10.84 31.27 -9.77
C LEU A 28 -11.24 30.09 -8.86
N GLU A 29 -12.49 30.04 -8.38
CA GLU A 29 -12.97 28.92 -7.57
C GLU A 29 -13.12 27.64 -8.39
N TRP A 30 -13.50 27.74 -9.66
CA TRP A 30 -13.52 26.60 -10.57
C TRP A 30 -12.12 26.10 -10.91
N GLU A 31 -11.15 26.99 -11.14
CA GLU A 31 -9.74 26.61 -11.33
C GLU A 31 -9.16 25.90 -10.11
N ARG A 32 -9.48 26.39 -8.90
CA ARG A 32 -9.13 25.71 -7.64
C ARG A 32 -9.78 24.34 -7.54
N LEU A 33 -11.05 24.22 -7.91
CA LEU A 33 -11.76 22.95 -7.87
C LEU A 33 -11.17 21.93 -8.85
N GLU A 34 -10.83 22.34 -10.07
CA GLU A 34 -10.15 21.51 -11.07
C GLU A 34 -8.82 20.99 -10.53
N THR A 35 -8.05 21.88 -9.89
CA THR A 35 -6.77 21.55 -9.24
C THR A 35 -6.97 20.52 -8.12
N VAL A 36 -7.93 20.73 -7.22
CA VAL A 36 -8.25 19.81 -6.12
C VAL A 36 -8.76 18.46 -6.64
N VAL A 37 -9.54 18.43 -7.71
CA VAL A 37 -9.98 17.17 -8.32
C VAL A 37 -8.79 16.41 -8.91
N GLY A 38 -7.87 17.11 -9.58
CA GLY A 38 -6.62 16.52 -10.06
C GLY A 38 -5.82 15.85 -8.94
N PHE A 39 -5.76 16.50 -7.78
CA PHE A 39 -5.11 15.96 -6.59
C PHE A 39 -5.81 14.72 -6.04
N LEU A 40 -7.13 14.74 -5.93
CA LEU A 40 -7.86 13.60 -5.39
C LEU A 40 -7.81 12.39 -6.33
N LYS A 41 -7.68 12.59 -7.64
CA LYS A 41 -7.51 11.50 -8.61
C LYS A 41 -6.30 10.63 -8.31
N VAL A 42 -5.20 11.23 -7.86
CA VAL A 42 -3.98 10.51 -7.45
C VAL A 42 -4.27 9.51 -6.35
N PHE A 43 -4.95 9.93 -5.28
CA PHE A 43 -5.33 9.04 -4.18
C PHE A 43 -6.29 7.95 -4.64
N VAL A 44 -7.22 8.29 -5.54
CA VAL A 44 -8.16 7.33 -6.12
C VAL A 44 -7.42 6.27 -6.95
N GLU A 45 -6.43 6.66 -7.75
CA GLU A 45 -5.64 5.72 -8.55
C GLU A 45 -4.80 4.78 -7.69
N VAL A 46 -4.15 5.33 -6.66
CA VAL A 46 -3.38 4.56 -5.69
C VAL A 46 -4.30 3.60 -4.91
N THR A 47 -5.46 4.07 -4.47
CA THR A 47 -6.46 3.22 -3.80
C THR A 47 -6.99 2.13 -4.71
N LYS A 48 -7.31 2.44 -5.98
CA LYS A 48 -7.72 1.45 -6.98
C LYS A 48 -6.64 0.40 -7.22
N THR A 49 -5.37 0.80 -7.17
CA THR A 49 -4.26 -0.15 -7.26
C THR A 49 -4.32 -1.10 -6.05
N PHE A 50 -4.56 -0.58 -4.84
CA PHE A 50 -4.67 -1.38 -3.61
C PHE A 50 -5.89 -2.31 -3.57
N THR A 51 -7.01 -1.91 -4.18
CA THR A 51 -8.25 -2.69 -4.16
C THR A 51 -8.41 -3.63 -5.36
N LYS A 52 -7.61 -3.48 -6.41
CA LYS A 52 -7.68 -4.35 -7.60
C LYS A 52 -7.07 -5.72 -7.30
N ARG A 53 -7.93 -6.73 -7.11
CA ARG A 53 -7.56 -8.15 -7.13
C ARG A 53 -7.13 -8.56 -8.54
N SER A 54 -5.84 -8.52 -8.84
CA SER A 54 -5.28 -9.29 -9.95
C SER A 54 -5.02 -10.71 -9.42
N GLY A 55 -5.43 -11.74 -10.18
CA GLY A 55 -5.55 -13.13 -9.75
C GLY A 55 -4.55 -13.59 -8.68
N SER A 56 -5.09 -14.12 -7.57
CA SER A 56 -4.41 -14.86 -6.50
C SER A 56 -3.30 -14.19 -5.66
N SER A 57 -2.80 -12.98 -5.96
CA SER A 57 -1.80 -12.34 -5.06
C SER A 57 -2.37 -11.12 -4.37
N CYS A 58 -2.55 -11.19 -3.04
CA CYS A 58 -2.66 -10.00 -2.19
C CYS A 58 -1.50 -9.07 -2.55
N LEU A 59 -1.76 -7.76 -2.71
CA LEU A 59 -0.65 -6.81 -2.87
C LEU A 59 0.27 -6.91 -1.66
N THR A 60 1.44 -7.50 -1.89
CA THR A 60 2.46 -7.66 -0.88
C THR A 60 3.03 -6.28 -0.55
N ALA A 61 3.38 -6.06 0.71
CA ALA A 61 3.74 -4.74 1.24
C ALA A 61 4.92 -4.04 0.52
N ASN A 62 5.72 -4.79 -0.25
CA ASN A 62 6.77 -4.27 -1.14
C ASN A 62 6.26 -3.44 -2.32
N ILE A 63 5.06 -3.71 -2.85
CA ILE A 63 4.47 -2.90 -3.94
C ILE A 63 3.81 -1.63 -3.36
N TYR A 64 3.39 -1.70 -2.11
CA TYR A 64 2.70 -0.61 -1.41
C TYR A 64 3.63 0.57 -1.12
N PHE A 65 4.85 0.30 -0.64
CA PHE A 65 5.81 1.33 -0.23
C PHE A 65 6.10 2.41 -1.30
N PRO A 66 6.55 2.08 -2.53
CA PRO A 66 6.86 3.11 -3.53
C PRO A 66 5.64 3.97 -3.87
N LYS A 67 4.44 3.37 -3.96
CA LYS A 67 3.19 4.09 -4.25
C LYS A 67 2.82 5.10 -3.17
N ILE A 68 3.04 4.74 -1.90
CA ILE A 68 2.79 5.66 -0.79
C ILE A 68 3.87 6.74 -0.69
N CYS A 69 5.12 6.43 -1.00
CA CYS A 69 6.17 7.43 -1.10
C CYS A 69 5.84 8.46 -2.20
N ASP A 70 5.36 8.03 -3.37
CA ASP A 70 4.91 8.93 -4.44
C ASP A 70 3.80 9.88 -3.95
N VAL A 71 2.80 9.35 -3.23
CA VAL A 71 1.74 10.16 -2.59
C VAL A 71 2.30 11.18 -1.61
N HIS A 72 3.26 10.78 -0.79
CA HIS A 72 3.89 11.69 0.16
C HIS A 72 4.66 12.80 -0.55
N LEU A 73 5.43 12.47 -1.59
CA LEU A 73 6.14 13.45 -2.42
C LEU A 73 5.19 14.42 -3.11
N TRP A 74 4.08 13.93 -3.66
CA TRP A 74 3.05 14.79 -4.25
C TRP A 74 2.43 15.74 -3.23
N LEU A 75 2.11 15.26 -2.03
CA LEU A 75 1.62 16.11 -0.94
C LEU A 75 2.63 17.19 -0.55
N ILE A 76 3.91 16.82 -0.42
CA ILE A 76 5.02 17.74 -0.15
C ILE A 76 5.07 18.83 -1.23
N GLU A 77 5.01 18.46 -2.51
CA GLU A 77 5.04 19.41 -3.61
C GLU A 77 3.81 20.34 -3.61
N TRP A 78 2.62 19.82 -3.34
CA TRP A 78 1.42 20.65 -3.31
C TRP A 78 1.40 21.66 -2.17
N THR A 79 2.09 21.38 -1.05
CA THR A 79 2.27 22.38 0.00
C THR A 79 3.02 23.62 -0.50
N ARG A 80 3.82 23.49 -1.57
CA ARG A 80 4.56 24.58 -2.21
C ARG A 80 3.80 25.26 -3.35
N SER A 81 2.51 24.93 -3.54
CA SER A 81 1.68 25.55 -4.57
C SER A 81 1.63 27.08 -4.42
N PRO A 82 1.66 27.84 -5.53
CA PRO A 82 1.53 29.30 -5.49
C PRO A 82 0.12 29.77 -5.09
N ASP A 83 -0.91 28.93 -5.22
CA ASP A 83 -2.25 29.26 -4.75
C ASP A 83 -2.36 28.96 -3.24
N GLY A 84 -2.61 30.01 -2.46
CA GLY A 84 -2.67 29.91 -0.99
C GLY A 84 -3.80 29.02 -0.47
N PHE A 85 -4.92 28.92 -1.19
CA PHE A 85 -6.00 27.99 -0.81
C PHE A 85 -5.53 26.54 -1.02
N VAL A 86 -4.99 26.23 -2.19
CA VAL A 86 -4.43 24.91 -2.51
C VAL A 86 -3.32 24.52 -1.53
N SER A 87 -2.37 25.40 -1.28
CA SER A 87 -1.27 25.15 -0.33
C SER A 87 -1.82 24.86 1.07
N SER A 88 -2.79 25.65 1.57
CA SER A 88 -3.38 25.41 2.88
C SER A 88 -4.15 24.08 2.99
N LEU A 89 -4.84 23.69 1.91
CA LEU A 89 -5.51 22.39 1.83
C LEU A 89 -4.48 21.25 1.82
N ALA A 90 -3.42 21.37 1.02
CA ALA A 90 -2.35 20.39 0.94
C ALA A 90 -1.64 20.21 2.29
N VAL A 91 -1.35 21.29 3.02
CA VAL A 91 -0.80 21.24 4.38
C VAL A 91 -1.71 20.43 5.31
N THR A 92 -3.02 20.65 5.23
CA THR A 92 -4.01 19.93 6.05
C THR A 92 -4.06 18.45 5.70
N MET A 93 -4.02 18.10 4.42
CA MET A 93 -4.00 16.71 3.95
C MET A 93 -2.70 16.02 4.33
N ARG A 94 -1.56 16.69 4.14
CA ARG A 94 -0.22 16.19 4.49
C ARG A 94 -0.11 15.87 5.96
N LYS A 95 -0.57 16.75 6.85
CA LYS A 95 -0.54 16.50 8.30
C LYS A 95 -1.25 15.20 8.68
N ARG A 96 -2.45 14.97 8.13
CA ARG A 96 -3.21 13.72 8.38
C ARG A 96 -2.50 12.49 7.81
N PHE A 97 -1.88 12.65 6.64
CA PHE A 97 -1.09 11.58 6.04
C PHE A 97 0.15 11.24 6.88
N GLU A 98 0.88 12.24 7.38
CA GLU A 98 2.07 12.05 8.22
C GLU A 98 1.73 11.35 9.55
N GLU A 99 0.56 11.64 10.15
CA GLU A 99 0.07 10.92 11.33
C GLU A 99 -0.08 9.40 11.07
N PHE A 100 -0.53 9.03 9.86
CA PHE A 100 -0.58 7.63 9.42
C PHE A 100 0.81 7.08 9.08
N TRP A 101 1.59 7.82 8.29
CA TRP A 101 2.91 7.40 7.80
C TRP A 101 3.87 7.12 8.96
N ASN A 102 3.99 8.04 9.90
CA ASN A 102 4.91 7.93 11.05
C ASN A 102 4.64 6.69 11.91
N ARG A 103 3.41 6.17 11.92
CA ARG A 103 3.06 4.95 12.67
C ARG A 103 3.29 3.66 11.89
N ASN A 104 3.23 3.72 10.56
CA ASN A 104 3.07 2.51 9.74
C ASN A 104 4.16 2.31 8.69
N HIS A 105 5.05 3.27 8.44
CA HIS A 105 6.03 3.23 7.36
C HIS A 105 7.10 2.12 7.47
N CYS A 106 7.39 1.63 8.68
CA CYS A 106 8.42 0.61 8.88
C CYS A 106 8.10 -0.73 8.19
N VAL A 107 6.88 -1.26 8.39
CA VAL A 107 6.46 -2.55 7.82
C VAL A 107 6.58 -2.60 6.28
N PRO A 108 6.01 -1.64 5.51
CA PRO A 108 6.15 -1.62 4.07
C PRO A 108 7.59 -1.34 3.61
N ALA A 109 8.38 -0.57 4.38
CA ALA A 109 9.81 -0.40 4.10
C ALA A 109 10.57 -1.73 4.22
N ILE A 110 10.33 -2.51 5.27
CA ILE A 110 10.96 -3.83 5.47
C ILE A 110 10.54 -4.81 4.39
N ALA A 111 9.24 -4.86 4.06
CA ALA A 111 8.74 -5.69 2.98
C ALA A 111 9.41 -5.36 1.64
N THR A 112 9.65 -4.07 1.39
CA THR A 112 10.39 -3.59 0.22
C THR A 112 11.85 -4.02 0.26
N ILE A 113 12.51 -3.96 1.42
CA ILE A 113 13.88 -4.43 1.59
C ILE A 113 13.98 -5.94 1.31
N LEU A 114 12.96 -6.70 1.68
CA LEU A 114 12.84 -8.13 1.38
C LEU A 114 12.43 -8.41 -0.08
N ASP A 115 12.19 -7.39 -0.91
CA ASP A 115 12.09 -7.57 -2.36
C ASP A 115 13.48 -7.51 -2.99
N PRO A 116 13.95 -8.60 -3.63
CA PRO A 116 15.29 -8.66 -4.20
C PRO A 116 15.51 -7.65 -5.35
N ARG A 117 14.43 -7.11 -5.93
CA ARG A 117 14.48 -6.04 -6.96
C ARG A 117 14.78 -4.67 -6.37
N PHE A 118 14.53 -4.47 -5.07
CA PHE A 118 14.57 -3.18 -4.41
C PHE A 118 15.63 -3.11 -3.30
N LYS A 119 15.60 -4.03 -2.34
CA LYS A 119 16.50 -4.04 -1.17
C LYS A 119 16.52 -2.67 -0.45
N MET A 120 17.62 -2.36 0.22
CA MET A 120 17.84 -1.04 0.83
C MET A 120 17.83 0.10 -0.19
N LYS A 121 18.14 -0.18 -1.47
CA LYS A 121 18.31 0.85 -2.50
C LYS A 121 17.06 1.70 -2.70
N LEU A 122 15.87 1.12 -2.54
CA LEU A 122 14.62 1.88 -2.71
C LEU A 122 14.34 2.80 -1.50
N VAL A 123 14.68 2.37 -0.29
CA VAL A 123 14.58 3.21 0.91
C VAL A 123 15.60 4.34 0.85
N GLU A 124 16.84 4.03 0.48
CA GLU A 124 17.93 4.99 0.23
C GLU A 124 17.60 6.00 -0.87
N TYR A 125 16.68 5.67 -1.79
CA TYR A 125 16.20 6.57 -2.82
C TYR A 125 15.10 7.51 -2.31
N TYR A 126 14.06 6.98 -1.66
CA TYR A 126 12.91 7.79 -1.25
C TYR A 126 13.15 8.65 -0.01
N TYR A 127 13.85 8.12 1.01
CA TYR A 127 13.97 8.82 2.29
C TYR A 127 14.68 10.19 2.19
N PRO A 128 15.73 10.37 1.37
CA PRO A 128 16.29 11.70 1.10
C PRO A 128 15.28 12.68 0.51
N LEU A 129 14.35 12.21 -0.32
CA LEU A 129 13.32 13.05 -0.94
C LEU A 129 12.19 13.41 0.04
N LEU A 130 11.97 12.58 1.06
CA LEU A 130 10.89 12.75 2.05
C LEU A 130 11.33 13.56 3.28
N TYR A 131 12.57 13.36 3.73
CA TYR A 131 13.05 13.84 5.02
C TYR A 131 14.24 14.80 4.93
N ASP A 132 14.71 15.11 3.72
CA ASP A 132 15.85 15.99 3.47
C ASP A 132 17.06 15.61 4.34
N SER A 133 17.50 16.52 5.23
CA SER A 133 18.66 16.31 6.10
C SER A 133 18.49 15.22 7.15
N ALA A 134 17.25 14.87 7.52
CA ALA A 134 16.96 13.83 8.52
C ALA A 134 16.98 12.40 7.92
N ALA A 135 17.14 12.26 6.60
CA ALA A 135 17.03 10.97 5.93
C ALA A 135 18.01 9.90 6.43
N SER A 136 19.23 10.28 6.81
CA SER A 136 20.24 9.33 7.31
C SER A 136 19.75 8.63 8.58
N GLU A 137 19.16 9.37 9.50
CA GLU A 137 18.63 8.84 10.77
C GLU A 137 17.53 7.82 10.50
N PHE A 138 16.57 8.15 9.62
CA PHE A 138 15.49 7.23 9.26
C PHE A 138 15.98 5.98 8.51
N ILE A 139 17.01 6.09 7.66
CA ILE A 139 17.59 4.95 6.95
C ILE A 139 18.29 4.01 7.95
N GLU A 140 19.05 4.57 8.89
CA GLU A 140 19.71 3.81 9.96
C GLU A 140 18.71 3.11 10.87
N ASP A 141 17.63 3.79 11.26
CA ASP A 141 16.55 3.22 12.07
C ASP A 141 15.86 2.03 11.38
N ILE A 142 15.55 2.17 10.08
CA ILE A 142 14.97 1.07 9.30
C ILE A 142 15.95 -0.10 9.21
N TYR A 143 17.24 0.18 8.99
CA TYR A 143 18.25 -0.87 8.93
C TYR A 143 18.38 -1.61 10.26
N GLU A 144 18.36 -0.89 11.37
CA GLU A 144 18.40 -1.49 12.70
C GLU A 144 17.15 -2.33 12.98
N TYR A 145 15.97 -1.85 12.58
CA TYR A 145 14.73 -2.60 12.72
C TYR A 145 14.75 -3.92 11.92
N VAL A 146 15.32 -3.91 10.72
CA VAL A 146 15.53 -5.15 9.93
C VAL A 146 16.46 -6.12 10.66
N LYS A 147 17.55 -5.64 11.27
CA LYS A 147 18.46 -6.49 12.05
C LYS A 147 17.78 -7.08 13.28
N VAL A 148 17.00 -6.29 14.01
CA VAL A 148 16.27 -6.75 15.20
C VAL A 148 15.31 -7.88 14.80
N LEU A 149 14.48 -7.65 13.78
CA LEU A 149 13.58 -8.68 13.25
C LEU A 149 14.33 -9.93 12.79
N TYR A 150 15.46 -9.75 12.11
CA TYR A 150 16.31 -10.86 11.69
C TYR A 150 16.80 -11.70 12.88
N ASN A 151 17.29 -11.04 13.94
CA ASN A 151 17.81 -11.71 15.14
C ASN A 151 16.71 -12.48 15.88
N GLU A 152 15.48 -11.93 15.94
CA GLU A 152 14.32 -12.65 16.49
C GLU A 152 14.05 -13.96 15.72
N HIS A 153 14.09 -13.91 14.38
CA HIS A 153 13.90 -15.09 13.54
C HIS A 153 15.08 -16.08 13.65
N SER A 154 16.31 -15.59 13.83
CA SER A 154 17.49 -16.44 14.07
C SER A 154 17.32 -17.24 15.36
N TYR A 155 16.93 -16.58 16.45
CA TYR A 155 16.69 -17.24 17.75
C TYR A 155 15.57 -18.30 17.68
N ILE A 156 14.47 -17.99 16.99
CA ILE A 156 13.38 -18.94 16.76
C ILE A 156 13.88 -20.17 15.99
N ASN A 157 14.75 -19.99 14.99
CA ASN A 157 15.29 -21.09 14.21
C ASN A 157 16.24 -21.99 15.02
N GLU A 158 17.08 -21.41 15.87
CA GLU A 158 18.00 -22.15 16.76
C GLU A 158 17.26 -23.00 17.80
N THR A 159 16.13 -22.52 18.31
CA THR A 159 15.32 -23.27 19.29
C THR A 159 14.53 -24.42 18.67
N THR A 160 14.18 -24.33 17.37
CA THR A 160 13.45 -25.38 16.65
C THR A 160 14.35 -26.40 15.96
N THR A 161 15.60 -26.05 15.66
CA THR A 161 16.55 -26.95 15.00
C THR A 161 17.78 -27.17 15.88
N SER A 162 17.89 -28.37 16.48
CA SER A 162 19.02 -28.78 17.31
C SER A 162 20.29 -29.00 16.48
N SER A 163 20.87 -27.94 15.93
CA SER A 163 22.15 -28.00 15.22
C SER A 163 22.96 -26.74 15.47
N PRO A 164 24.12 -26.84 16.16
CA PRO A 164 24.98 -25.70 16.41
C PRO A 164 25.86 -25.41 15.19
N GLY A 165 25.90 -24.14 14.81
CA GLY A 165 27.06 -23.52 14.17
C GLY A 165 27.15 -23.64 12.64
N GLN A 166 26.88 -22.52 11.98
CA GLN A 166 27.69 -22.10 10.84
C GLN A 166 28.06 -20.63 11.03
N ASP A 167 29.33 -20.42 11.34
CA ASP A 167 30.03 -19.15 11.29
C ASP A 167 30.22 -18.76 9.82
N SER A 168 29.41 -17.83 9.33
CA SER A 168 29.51 -17.19 8.02
C SER A 168 28.51 -16.04 8.01
N LYS A 169 28.95 -14.82 7.67
CA LYS A 169 28.15 -13.58 7.55
C LYS A 169 26.65 -13.83 7.48
N SER A 170 25.89 -13.21 8.41
CA SER A 170 24.42 -13.20 8.42
C SER A 170 23.85 -13.21 7.00
N ASP A 171 22.92 -14.12 6.70
CA ASP A 171 22.40 -14.28 5.35
C ASP A 171 21.72 -12.98 4.84
N LEU A 172 21.29 -12.11 5.77
CA LEU A 172 20.91 -10.71 5.55
C LEU A 172 22.02 -9.88 4.93
N GLU A 173 23.21 -9.88 5.53
CA GLU A 173 24.38 -9.15 5.03
C GLU A 173 24.80 -9.64 3.64
N LYS A 174 24.67 -10.95 3.39
CA LYS A 174 24.91 -11.55 2.08
C LYS A 174 23.88 -11.08 1.06
N TYR A 175 22.60 -11.13 1.41
CA TYR A 175 21.49 -10.69 0.56
C TYR A 175 21.61 -9.21 0.19
N LEU A 176 21.91 -8.33 1.14
CA LEU A 176 22.03 -6.88 0.92
C LEU A 176 23.23 -6.50 0.04
N LYS A 177 24.30 -7.29 0.04
CA LYS A 177 25.50 -7.07 -0.80
C LYS A 177 25.34 -7.55 -2.24
N GLU A 178 24.39 -8.44 -2.50
CA GLU A 178 24.16 -8.93 -3.85
C GLU A 178 23.49 -7.87 -4.74
N PRO A 179 23.71 -7.92 -6.07
CA PRO A 179 23.05 -7.01 -7.00
C PRO A 179 21.52 -7.12 -6.92
N LEU A 180 20.84 -6.07 -7.38
CA LEU A 180 19.38 -6.06 -7.48
C LEU A 180 18.92 -7.07 -8.55
N PHE A 181 17.82 -7.75 -8.26
CA PHE A 181 17.19 -8.64 -9.23
C PHE A 181 16.51 -7.83 -10.34
N PRO A 182 16.55 -8.27 -11.61
CA PRO A 182 15.91 -7.56 -12.72
C PRO A 182 14.41 -7.34 -12.49
N HIS A 183 13.90 -6.20 -12.95
CA HIS A 183 12.48 -5.90 -12.84
C HIS A 183 11.68 -6.72 -13.87
N ASN A 184 10.76 -7.55 -13.38
CA ASN A 184 9.82 -8.32 -14.18
C ASN A 184 8.40 -8.11 -13.63
N SER A 185 7.43 -7.92 -14.53
CA SER A 185 6.00 -7.74 -14.23
C SER A 185 5.37 -9.01 -13.65
N ASP A 186 5.83 -10.19 -14.08
CA ASP A 186 5.32 -11.50 -13.62
C ASP A 186 6.16 -12.10 -12.48
N PHE A 187 6.85 -11.24 -11.71
CA PHE A 187 7.74 -11.70 -10.64
C PHE A 187 6.96 -12.11 -9.39
N ASP A 188 6.98 -13.40 -9.08
CA ASP A 188 6.48 -13.94 -7.81
C ASP A 188 7.57 -13.91 -6.73
N ILE A 189 7.47 -12.92 -5.85
CA ILE A 189 8.38 -12.72 -4.72
C ILE A 189 8.33 -13.89 -3.71
N LEU A 190 7.17 -14.49 -3.47
CA LEU A 190 7.02 -15.57 -2.50
C LEU A 190 7.66 -16.85 -3.02
N ASN A 191 7.45 -17.16 -4.29
CA ASN A 191 8.13 -18.28 -4.94
C ASN A 191 9.65 -18.05 -5.03
N TRP A 192 10.09 -16.81 -5.25
CA TRP A 192 11.52 -16.48 -5.22
C TRP A 192 12.17 -16.82 -3.87
N TRP A 193 11.55 -16.40 -2.76
CA TRP A 193 12.03 -16.72 -1.41
C TRP A 193 11.98 -18.22 -1.11
N LYS A 194 10.95 -18.92 -1.60
CA LYS A 194 10.84 -20.38 -1.48
C LYS A 194 12.02 -21.10 -2.16
N VAL A 195 12.39 -20.68 -3.37
CA VAL A 195 13.52 -21.27 -4.11
C VAL A 195 14.88 -20.90 -3.48
N HIS A 196 15.01 -19.70 -2.92
CA HIS A 196 16.26 -19.21 -2.33
C HIS A 196 16.44 -19.55 -0.84
N THR A 197 15.53 -20.32 -0.24
CA THR A 197 15.61 -20.76 1.16
C THR A 197 16.94 -21.41 1.53
N PRO A 198 17.54 -22.31 0.71
CA PRO A 198 18.85 -22.89 1.06
C PRO A 198 19.99 -21.86 1.12
N LYS A 199 19.84 -20.72 0.42
CA LYS A 199 20.84 -19.65 0.36
C LYS A 199 20.66 -18.61 1.47
N TYR A 200 19.41 -18.39 1.89
CA TYR A 200 19.01 -17.43 2.93
C TYR A 200 17.97 -18.04 3.88
N PRO A 201 18.33 -19.00 4.73
CA PRO A 201 17.37 -19.73 5.56
C PRO A 201 16.58 -18.84 6.52
N ILE A 202 17.25 -17.92 7.23
CA ILE A 202 16.59 -17.06 8.23
C ILE A 202 15.80 -15.95 7.52
N LEU A 203 16.40 -15.34 6.51
CA LEU A 203 15.75 -14.25 5.77
C LEU A 203 14.52 -14.74 4.99
N SER A 204 14.53 -15.96 4.46
CA SER A 204 13.36 -16.55 3.80
C SER A 204 12.20 -16.78 4.77
N MET A 205 12.51 -17.17 6.02
CA MET A 205 11.51 -17.28 7.07
C MET A 205 10.90 -15.93 7.43
N MET A 206 11.74 -14.89 7.59
CA MET A 206 11.30 -13.53 7.82
C MET A 206 10.46 -12.99 6.65
N ALA A 207 10.91 -13.21 5.41
CA ALA A 207 10.20 -12.80 4.20
C ALA A 207 8.81 -13.42 4.10
N ARG A 208 8.67 -14.71 4.39
CA ARG A 208 7.36 -15.35 4.44
C ARG A 208 6.43 -14.69 5.46
N ASN A 209 6.94 -14.36 6.65
CA ASN A 209 6.13 -13.77 7.72
C ASN A 209 5.73 -12.32 7.41
N VAL A 210 6.64 -11.52 6.86
CA VAL A 210 6.41 -10.09 6.56
C VAL A 210 5.60 -9.91 5.28
N LEU A 211 5.93 -10.63 4.20
CA LEU A 211 5.27 -10.45 2.89
C LEU A 211 3.87 -11.05 2.84
N ALA A 212 3.55 -12.02 3.70
CA ALA A 212 2.22 -12.62 3.78
C ALA A 212 1.19 -11.73 4.50
N VAL A 213 1.60 -10.62 5.12
CA VAL A 213 0.68 -9.68 5.78
C VAL A 213 -0.04 -8.84 4.71
N PRO A 214 -1.38 -8.94 4.57
CA PRO A 214 -2.12 -8.08 3.66
C PRO A 214 -2.10 -6.63 4.16
N MET A 215 -1.75 -5.68 3.30
CA MET A 215 -1.70 -4.26 3.66
C MET A 215 -3.07 -3.57 3.74
N SER A 216 -4.13 -4.21 3.23
CA SER A 216 -5.51 -3.71 3.34
C SER A 216 -6.43 -4.80 3.88
N ASN A 217 -7.25 -4.46 4.86
CA ASN A 217 -8.45 -5.22 5.24
C ASN A 217 -9.61 -4.99 4.25
N VAL A 218 -9.56 -3.88 3.50
CA VAL A 218 -10.57 -3.45 2.52
C VAL A 218 -10.77 -4.49 1.43
N SER A 219 -9.77 -5.30 1.07
CA SER A 219 -9.96 -6.39 0.12
C SER A 219 -10.98 -7.44 0.61
N SER A 220 -11.06 -7.71 1.91
CA SER A 220 -12.06 -8.64 2.47
C SER A 220 -13.43 -7.99 2.63
N GLU A 221 -13.48 -6.71 3.02
CA GLU A 221 -14.73 -5.98 3.20
C GLU A 221 -15.36 -5.59 1.87
N GLU A 222 -14.59 -5.16 0.89
CA GLU A 222 -15.03 -4.82 -0.46
C GLU A 222 -15.41 -6.08 -1.25
N ASP A 223 -14.69 -7.21 -1.16
CA ASP A 223 -15.17 -8.48 -1.73
C ASP A 223 -16.42 -9.01 -0.99
N ALA A 224 -16.54 -8.84 0.33
CA ALA A 224 -17.74 -9.20 1.07
C ALA A 224 -18.91 -8.27 0.69
N PHE A 225 -18.69 -6.97 0.59
CA PHE A 225 -19.72 -5.98 0.21
C PHE A 225 -20.09 -6.08 -1.27
N GLU A 226 -19.11 -6.24 -2.16
CA GLU A 226 -19.28 -6.39 -3.60
C GLU A 226 -19.86 -7.77 -3.90
N SER A 227 -19.48 -8.83 -3.19
CA SER A 227 -20.24 -10.10 -3.21
C SER A 227 -21.67 -9.88 -2.75
N SER A 228 -21.91 -9.10 -1.69
CA SER A 228 -23.25 -8.75 -1.19
C SER A 228 -24.02 -7.80 -2.11
N ARG A 229 -23.34 -7.10 -3.02
CA ARG A 229 -23.91 -6.12 -3.96
C ARG A 229 -24.14 -6.73 -5.34
N LYS A 230 -23.19 -7.55 -5.85
CA LYS A 230 -23.30 -8.33 -7.10
C LYS A 230 -24.17 -9.57 -6.95
N ARG A 231 -24.07 -10.28 -5.82
CA ARG A 231 -25.16 -11.15 -5.38
C ARG A 231 -26.10 -10.22 -4.67
N ARG A 232 -27.12 -9.70 -5.38
CA ARG A 232 -28.34 -9.24 -4.70
C ARG A 232 -28.56 -10.19 -3.54
N ILE A 233 -28.52 -9.70 -2.31
CA ILE A 233 -29.02 -10.44 -1.16
C ILE A 233 -30.46 -10.78 -1.56
N SER A 234 -30.65 -11.95 -2.16
CA SER A 234 -32.01 -12.39 -2.45
C SER A 234 -32.65 -12.53 -1.08
N GLU A 235 -33.93 -12.21 -1.00
CA GLU A 235 -34.76 -12.25 0.21
C GLU A 235 -34.51 -13.50 1.09
N THR A 236 -34.02 -14.59 0.49
CA THR A 236 -33.63 -15.85 1.15
C THR A 236 -32.39 -15.79 2.06
N TRP A 237 -31.41 -14.91 1.81
CA TRP A 237 -30.17 -14.84 2.61
C TRP A 237 -30.35 -14.10 3.93
N CYS A 238 -31.27 -13.13 3.96
CA CYS A 238 -31.68 -12.45 5.20
C CYS A 238 -32.31 -13.41 6.22
N SER A 239 -32.75 -14.59 5.79
CA SER A 239 -33.35 -15.63 6.64
C SER A 239 -32.34 -16.64 7.20
N LEU A 240 -31.10 -16.64 6.71
CA LEU A 240 -30.06 -17.57 7.16
C LEU A 240 -29.38 -17.05 8.43
N ARG A 241 -28.98 -17.97 9.32
CA ARG A 241 -28.21 -17.61 10.51
C ARG A 241 -26.82 -17.12 10.09
N PRO A 242 -26.21 -16.15 10.81
CA PRO A 242 -24.87 -15.64 10.53
C PRO A 242 -23.81 -16.75 10.38
N SER A 243 -23.91 -17.81 11.19
CA SER A 243 -23.00 -18.96 11.13
C SER A 243 -23.09 -19.75 9.82
N THR A 244 -24.27 -19.86 9.22
CA THR A 244 -24.49 -20.56 7.95
C THR A 244 -23.93 -19.74 6.78
N VAL A 245 -24.11 -18.42 6.82
CA VAL A 245 -23.54 -17.51 5.81
C VAL A 245 -22.01 -17.55 5.88
N GLN A 246 -21.42 -17.47 7.07
CA GLN A 246 -19.98 -17.56 7.27
C GLN A 246 -19.42 -18.90 6.79
N ALA A 247 -20.02 -20.03 7.17
CA ALA A 247 -19.58 -21.35 6.73
C ALA A 247 -19.61 -21.49 5.19
N LEU A 248 -20.63 -20.92 4.55
CA LEU A 248 -20.77 -20.96 3.10
C LEU A 248 -19.77 -20.03 2.39
N MET A 249 -19.50 -18.84 2.92
CA MET A 249 -18.43 -17.97 2.43
C MET A 249 -17.06 -18.66 2.53
N CYS A 250 -16.74 -19.22 3.70
CA CYS A 250 -15.49 -19.96 3.91
C CYS A 250 -15.35 -21.15 2.96
N ALA A 251 -16.41 -21.93 2.74
CA ALA A 251 -16.38 -23.06 1.80
C ALA A 251 -16.18 -22.61 0.35
N GLN A 252 -16.81 -21.50 -0.07
CA GLN A 252 -16.64 -20.95 -1.41
C GLN A 252 -15.24 -20.40 -1.65
N ASP A 253 -14.68 -19.69 -0.66
CA ASP A 253 -13.32 -19.14 -0.74
C ASP A 253 -12.28 -20.27 -0.77
N TRP A 254 -12.48 -21.32 0.03
CA TRP A 254 -11.64 -22.52 0.02
C TRP A 254 -11.63 -23.21 -1.35
N ILE A 255 -12.82 -23.48 -1.92
CA ILE A 255 -12.94 -24.14 -3.23
C ILE A 255 -12.27 -23.29 -4.33
N ARG A 256 -12.39 -21.96 -4.25
CA ARG A 256 -11.76 -21.06 -5.22
C ARG A 256 -10.23 -21.07 -5.11
N SER A 257 -9.70 -21.14 -3.90
CA SER A 257 -8.25 -21.20 -3.65
C SER A 257 -7.61 -22.48 -4.22
N GLU A 258 -8.31 -23.61 -4.20
CA GLU A 258 -7.83 -24.90 -4.76
C GLU A 258 -7.86 -24.94 -6.30
N LEU A 259 -8.77 -24.19 -6.91
CA LEU A 259 -8.86 -24.08 -8.37
C LEU A 259 -7.82 -23.11 -8.96
N GLU A 260 -7.37 -22.13 -8.18
CA GLU A 260 -6.31 -21.19 -8.57
C GLU A 260 -4.89 -21.77 -8.36
N SER A 261 -4.75 -22.85 -7.58
CA SER A 261 -3.48 -23.55 -7.30
C SER A 261 -3.19 -24.76 -8.19
N SER A 262 -4.11 -25.10 -9.12
CA SER A 262 -4.03 -26.22 -10.08
C SER A 262 -3.64 -25.74 -11.48
#